data_AF-A0A2T1CFA3-F1
#
_entry.id   AF-A0A2T1CFA3-F1
#
_cell.length_a   1.000
_cell.length_b   1.000
_cell.length_c   1.000
_cell.angle_alpha   90.00
_cell.angle_beta   90.00
_cell.angle_gamma   90.00
#
_symmetry.space_group_name_H-M   'P 1'
#
loop_
_entity.id
_entity.type
_entity.pdbx_description
1 polymer ?
#
loop_
_entity_poly.entity_id
_entity_poly.type
_entity_poly.pdbx_seq_one_letter_code
_entity_poly.pdbx_strand_id
1 'polypeptide(L)'
;MSKLEQRIPQEQTSEIFALAAELQARHEQSYSIEELVKIGAEANIAPEFIEQAAKQIQVKKRREALRETIINNVTNLGAAIVLLSFLTGIFGLPNGHCFSLTKTQPENSQPLPDS
;
A
#
# COMPACT_ATOMS: atom_id res chain seq x y z
N MET A 1 51.81 -22.51 12.19
CA MET A 1 50.53 -22.03 12.73
C MET A 1 49.47 -23.08 12.43
N SER A 2 49.17 -23.95 13.39
CA SER A 2 48.08 -24.92 13.30
C SER A 2 46.77 -24.18 13.61
N LYS A 3 45.88 -24.13 12.63
CA LYS A 3 44.50 -23.69 12.84
C LYS A 3 43.87 -24.70 13.78
N LEU A 4 43.75 -24.36 15.06
CA LEU A 4 43.01 -25.15 16.05
C LEU A 4 41.64 -25.45 15.43
N GLU A 5 41.33 -26.73 15.19
CA GLU A 5 39.98 -27.13 14.81
C GLU A 5 39.05 -26.79 15.97
N GLN A 6 38.42 -25.64 15.87
CA GLN A 6 37.43 -25.18 16.81
C GLN A 6 36.18 -26.05 16.61
N ARG A 7 36.07 -27.12 17.40
CA ARG A 7 34.90 -28.00 17.37
C ARG A 7 33.72 -27.27 17.98
N ILE A 8 32.62 -27.25 17.23
CA ILE A 8 31.35 -26.70 17.69
C ILE A 8 30.70 -27.71 18.65
N PRO A 9 30.21 -27.27 19.83
CA PRO A 9 29.46 -28.14 20.74
C PRO A 9 28.23 -28.75 20.06
N GLN A 10 27.94 -30.03 20.34
CA GLN A 10 26.86 -30.76 19.70
C GLN A 10 25.50 -30.09 19.96
N GLU A 11 25.34 -29.46 21.13
CA GLU A 11 24.12 -28.80 21.58
C GLU A 11 23.77 -27.58 20.69
N GLN A 12 24.77 -26.92 20.12
CA GLN A 12 24.60 -25.74 19.25
C GLN A 12 24.37 -26.12 17.79
N THR A 13 24.64 -27.38 17.42
CA THR A 13 24.64 -27.81 16.01
C THR A 13 23.25 -27.64 15.39
N SER A 14 22.19 -28.04 16.10
CA SER A 14 20.81 -27.91 15.61
C SER A 14 20.38 -26.45 15.43
N GLU A 15 20.75 -25.57 16.37
CA GLU A 15 20.44 -24.14 16.31
C GLU A 15 21.15 -23.47 15.13
N ILE A 16 22.41 -23.82 14.90
CA ILE A 16 23.19 -23.33 13.76
C ILE A 16 22.55 -23.75 12.43
N PHE A 17 22.13 -25.01 12.30
CA PHE A 17 21.46 -25.48 11.09
C PHE A 17 20.08 -24.85 10.90
N ALA A 18 19.31 -24.65 11.97
CA ALA A 18 18.03 -23.96 11.90
C ALA A 18 18.20 -22.51 11.40
N LEU A 19 19.16 -21.78 11.97
CA LEU A 19 19.47 -20.42 11.55
C LEU A 19 20.01 -20.38 10.11
N ALA A 20 20.88 -21.32 9.74
CA ALA A 20 21.39 -21.41 8.37
C ALA A 20 20.25 -21.65 7.37
N ALA A 21 19.28 -22.52 7.69
CA ALA A 21 18.12 -22.77 6.85
C ALA A 21 17.23 -21.51 6.73
N GLU A 22 17.02 -20.77 7.81
CA GLU A 22 16.30 -19.50 7.78
C GLU A 22 17.01 -18.47 6.90
N LEU A 23 18.32 -18.32 7.05
CA LEU A 23 19.12 -17.39 6.26
C LEU A 23 19.12 -17.79 4.78
N GLN A 24 19.21 -19.08 4.47
CA GLN A 24 19.10 -19.59 3.10
C GLN A 24 17.72 -19.26 2.51
N ALA A 25 16.64 -19.52 3.26
CA ALA A 25 15.27 -19.23 2.83
C ALA A 25 15.02 -17.72 2.60
N ARG A 26 15.70 -16.85 3.34
CA ARG A 26 15.69 -15.39 3.11
C ARG A 26 16.54 -14.98 1.90
N HIS A 27 17.65 -15.66 1.63
CA HIS A 27 18.56 -15.34 0.54
C HIS A 27 18.02 -15.77 -0.83
N GLU A 28 17.28 -16.88 -0.92
CA GLU A 28 16.77 -17.43 -2.18
C GLU A 28 15.58 -16.65 -2.78
N GLN A 29 15.26 -15.45 -2.28
CA GLN A 29 14.00 -14.76 -2.63
C GLN A 29 14.09 -13.77 -3.80
N SER A 30 15.22 -13.69 -4.50
CA SER A 30 15.40 -12.79 -5.64
C SER A 30 15.69 -13.53 -6.92
N TYR A 31 14.93 -13.21 -7.97
CA TYR A 31 15.19 -13.67 -9.34
C TYR A 31 15.70 -12.50 -10.19
N SER A 32 16.70 -12.77 -11.02
CA SER A 32 17.09 -11.89 -12.12
C SER A 32 16.01 -11.83 -13.20
N ILE A 33 16.09 -10.82 -14.08
CA ILE A 33 15.15 -10.70 -15.20
C ILE A 33 15.30 -11.90 -16.14
N GLU A 34 16.52 -12.36 -16.35
CA GLU A 34 16.87 -13.50 -17.20
C GLU A 34 16.27 -14.80 -16.63
N GLU A 35 16.31 -14.99 -15.31
CA GLU A 35 15.67 -16.13 -14.64
C GLU A 35 14.14 -16.07 -14.76
N LEU A 36 13.54 -14.89 -14.55
CA LEU A 36 12.10 -14.71 -14.73
C LEU A 36 11.66 -14.98 -16.17
N VAL A 37 12.46 -14.58 -17.16
CA VAL A 37 12.22 -14.88 -18.58
C VAL A 37 12.26 -16.37 -18.84
N LYS A 38 13.25 -17.07 -18.27
CA LYS A 38 13.36 -18.53 -18.40
C LYS A 38 12.15 -19.25 -17.79
N ILE A 39 11.71 -18.84 -16.59
CA ILE A 39 10.53 -19.39 -15.93
C ILE A 39 9.26 -19.08 -16.74
N GLY A 40 9.14 -17.85 -17.24
CA GLY A 40 7.99 -17.45 -18.05
C GLY A 40 7.90 -18.17 -19.39
N ALA A 41 9.04 -18.56 -19.97
CA ALA A 41 9.05 -19.40 -21.17
C ALA A 41 8.42 -20.78 -20.92
N GLU A 42 8.58 -21.37 -19.73
CA GLU A 42 7.89 -22.61 -19.35
C GLU A 42 6.36 -22.44 -19.32
N ALA A 43 5.90 -21.22 -19.04
CA ALA A 43 4.50 -20.82 -19.05
C ALA A 43 4.02 -20.21 -20.39
N ASN A 44 4.83 -20.25 -21.45
CA ASN A 44 4.56 -19.60 -22.75
C ASN A 44 4.32 -18.09 -22.67
N ILE A 45 4.95 -17.42 -21.71
CA ILE A 45 4.94 -15.96 -21.58
C ILE A 45 6.12 -15.40 -22.36
N ALA A 46 5.83 -14.50 -23.30
CA ALA A 46 6.87 -13.87 -24.10
C ALA A 46 7.72 -12.91 -23.24
N PRO A 47 9.05 -12.84 -23.47
CA PRO A 47 9.99 -12.10 -22.63
C PRO A 47 9.64 -10.61 -22.48
N GLU A 48 9.09 -9.99 -23.53
CA GLU A 48 8.66 -8.59 -23.54
C GLU A 48 7.63 -8.27 -22.46
N PHE A 49 6.72 -9.21 -22.16
CA PHE A 49 5.70 -9.02 -21.13
C PHE A 49 6.31 -9.10 -19.72
N ILE A 50 7.33 -9.94 -19.54
CA ILE A 50 8.04 -10.11 -18.26
C ILE A 50 8.87 -8.86 -17.96
N GLU A 51 9.62 -8.37 -18.95
CA GLU A 51 10.38 -7.13 -18.82
C GLU A 51 9.46 -5.93 -18.52
N GLN A 52 8.34 -5.82 -19.24
CA GLN A 52 7.37 -4.74 -19.02
C GLN A 52 6.73 -4.85 -17.63
N ALA A 53 6.37 -6.05 -17.18
CA ALA A 53 5.82 -6.28 -15.85
C ALA A 53 6.85 -5.92 -14.76
N ALA A 54 8.11 -6.33 -14.91
CA ALA A 54 9.17 -6.01 -13.96
C ALA A 54 9.37 -4.49 -13.81
N LYS A 55 9.40 -3.76 -14.93
CA LYS A 55 9.48 -2.28 -14.91
C LYS A 55 8.29 -1.64 -14.18
N GLN A 56 7.07 -2.10 -14.46
CA GLN A 56 5.87 -1.57 -13.81
C GLN A 56 5.85 -1.84 -12.30
N ILE A 57 6.23 -3.05 -11.88
CA ILE A 57 6.30 -3.43 -10.47
C ILE A 57 7.35 -2.59 -9.72
N GLN A 58 8.53 -2.37 -10.31
CA GLN A 58 9.57 -1.51 -9.70
C GLN A 58 9.06 -0.08 -9.47
N VAL A 59 8.37 0.50 -10.46
CA VAL A 59 7.77 1.83 -10.33
C VAL A 59 6.71 1.86 -9.23
N LYS A 60 5.85 0.83 -9.17
CA LYS A 60 4.81 0.71 -8.15
C LYS A 60 5.41 0.61 -6.75
N LYS A 61 6.40 -0.26 -6.55
CA LYS A 61 7.08 -0.47 -5.26
C LYS A 61 7.77 0.80 -4.76
N ARG A 62 8.42 1.57 -5.65
CA ARG A 62 9.00 2.87 -5.28
C ARG A 62 7.93 3.86 -4.79
N ARG A 63 6.75 3.88 -5.42
CA ARG A 63 5.63 4.73 -4.99
C ARG A 63 5.03 4.28 -3.66
N GLU A 64 4.91 2.97 -3.44
CA GLU A 64 4.42 2.40 -2.18
C GLU A 64 5.37 2.72 -1.01
N ALA A 65 6.68 2.52 -1.18
CA ALA A 65 7.68 2.85 -0.17
C ALA A 65 7.67 4.35 0.23
N LEU A 66 7.43 5.23 -0.74
CA LEU A 66 7.28 6.66 -0.49
C LEU A 66 5.98 6.98 0.27
N ARG A 67 4.88 6.30 -0.03
CA ARG A 67 3.60 6.45 0.70
C ARG A 67 3.70 5.96 2.13
N GLU A 68 4.32 4.81 2.38
CA GLU A 68 4.52 4.29 3.74
C GLU A 68 5.37 5.24 4.58
N THR A 69 6.43 5.82 4.00
CA THR A 69 7.26 6.83 4.69
C THR A 69 6.46 8.07 5.08
N ILE A 70 5.54 8.53 4.22
CA ILE A 70 4.72 9.72 4.48
C ILE A 70 3.65 9.43 5.53
N ILE A 71 2.97 8.28 5.46
CA ILE A 71 1.87 7.94 6.38
C ILE A 71 2.41 7.71 7.79
N ASN A 72 3.59 7.10 7.95
CA ASN A 72 4.18 6.87 9.28
C ASN A 72 4.53 8.18 10.02
N ASN A 73 4.69 9.29 9.31
CA ASN A 73 4.97 10.61 9.90
C ASN A 73 3.70 11.46 10.16
N VAL A 74 2.52 11.06 9.66
CA VAL A 74 1.28 11.87 9.71
C VAL A 74 0.27 11.37 10.76
N THR A 75 0.56 10.27 11.48
CA THR A 75 -0.39 9.71 12.46
C THR A 75 -0.55 10.53 13.74
N ASN A 76 0.32 11.52 14.00
CA ASN A 76 0.29 12.29 15.27
C ASN A 76 -0.35 13.69 15.18
N LEU A 77 -0.87 14.11 14.01
CA LEU A 77 -1.48 15.45 13.85
C LEU A 77 -3.02 15.40 13.71
N GLY A 78 -3.60 14.24 13.40
CA GLY A 78 -5.06 14.08 13.24
C GLY A 78 -5.84 13.97 14.56
N ALA A 79 -5.20 13.55 15.65
CA ALA A 79 -5.86 13.36 16.95
C ALA A 79 -6.15 14.67 17.70
N ALA A 80 -5.45 15.76 17.37
CA ALA A 80 -5.62 17.05 18.06
C ALA A 80 -6.84 17.85 17.58
N ILE A 81 -7.31 17.63 16.34
CA ILE A 81 -8.39 18.44 15.75
C ILE A 81 -9.77 18.05 16.29
N VAL A 82 -9.98 16.76 16.63
CA VAL A 82 -11.28 16.26 17.12
C VAL A 82 -11.58 16.72 18.55
N LEU A 83 -10.55 16.98 19.37
CA LEU A 83 -10.73 17.43 20.76
C LEU A 83 -11.05 18.93 20.89
N LEU A 84 -10.62 19.76 19.94
CA LEU A 84 -10.89 21.20 20.00
C LEU A 84 -12.34 21.55 19.61
N SER A 85 -12.98 20.73 18.78
CA SER A 85 -14.36 20.94 18.32
C SER A 85 -15.41 20.65 19.41
N PHE A 86 -15.03 19.94 20.47
CA PHE A 86 -15.93 19.57 21.57
C PHE A 86 -15.98 20.60 22.70
N LEU A 87 -15.00 21.51 22.80
CA LEU A 87 -14.93 22.52 23.87
C LEU A 87 -15.56 23.87 23.49
N THR A 88 -15.60 24.24 22.21
CA THR A 88 -16.21 25.50 21.76
C THR A 88 -17.66 25.29 21.33
N GLY A 89 -18.47 24.76 22.24
CA GLY A 89 -19.92 24.81 22.10
C GLY A 89 -20.42 26.26 22.19
N ILE A 90 -20.94 26.75 21.06
CA ILE A 90 -21.98 27.78 20.90
C ILE A 90 -21.56 29.22 20.46
N PHE A 91 -22.24 29.63 19.37
CA PHE A 91 -22.58 30.95 18.79
C PHE A 91 -21.54 31.79 18.02
N GLY A 92 -21.71 31.79 16.69
CA GLY A 92 -21.16 32.78 15.76
C GLY A 92 -21.51 32.51 14.29
N LEU A 93 -22.80 32.57 13.90
CA LEU A 93 -23.19 32.89 12.51
C LEU A 93 -22.80 34.36 12.23
N PRO A 94 -22.36 34.75 11.01
CA PRO A 94 -23.32 34.86 9.91
C PRO A 94 -22.80 34.62 8.48
N ASN A 95 -23.79 34.37 7.61
CA ASN A 95 -23.85 34.63 6.17
C ASN A 95 -23.23 33.63 5.18
N GLY A 96 -24.15 32.88 4.54
CA GLY A 96 -23.92 32.28 3.23
C GLY A 96 -24.83 31.09 2.95
N HIS A 97 -26.13 31.36 2.71
CA HIS A 97 -27.08 30.63 1.84
C HIS A 97 -26.71 29.20 1.33
N CYS A 98 -27.56 28.18 1.27
CA CYS A 98 -28.97 27.97 1.59
C CYS A 98 -29.21 26.47 1.29
N PHE A 99 -29.63 25.65 2.27
CA PHE A 99 -30.07 24.27 2.01
C PHE A 99 -31.60 24.24 2.17
N SER A 100 -32.33 24.43 1.07
CA SER A 100 -33.78 24.27 1.06
C SER A 100 -34.11 22.82 0.73
N LEU A 101 -34.42 22.07 1.79
CA LEU A 101 -35.24 20.87 1.72
C LEU A 101 -36.70 21.31 1.89
N THR A 102 -37.54 21.07 0.89
CA THR A 102 -38.76 20.26 1.00
C THR A 102 -39.79 20.63 -0.08
N LYS A 103 -40.52 19.57 -0.47
CA LYS A 103 -41.97 19.52 -0.71
C LYS A 103 -42.42 19.33 -2.16
N THR A 104 -42.77 18.07 -2.43
CA THR A 104 -43.94 17.59 -3.20
C THR A 104 -44.18 18.13 -4.61
N GLN A 105 -43.93 17.24 -5.58
CA GLN A 105 -44.67 17.04 -6.83
C GLN A 105 -46.17 17.38 -6.71
N PRO A 106 -46.77 18.06 -7.72
CA PRO A 106 -47.43 17.35 -8.83
C PRO A 106 -47.22 17.95 -10.23
N GLU A 107 -47.13 17.01 -11.18
CA GLU A 107 -47.82 16.98 -12.46
C GLU A 107 -47.82 18.22 -13.38
N ASN A 108 -47.00 18.08 -14.42
CA ASN A 108 -47.02 18.82 -15.67
C ASN A 108 -48.43 18.82 -16.30
N SER A 109 -48.98 20.01 -16.54
CA SER A 109 -50.08 20.21 -17.49
C SER A 109 -49.86 21.56 -18.18
N GLN A 110 -49.26 21.54 -19.37
CA GLN A 110 -49.36 22.66 -20.32
C GLN A 110 -50.77 22.73 -20.90
N PRO A 111 -51.20 23.94 -21.32
CA PRO A 111 -51.51 24.07 -22.75
C PRO A 111 -50.94 25.34 -23.39
N LEU A 112 -50.61 25.19 -24.68
CA LEU A 112 -50.34 26.22 -25.70
C LEU A 112 -51.40 27.34 -25.71
N PRO A 113 -51.02 28.58 -26.06
CA PRO A 113 -51.94 29.51 -26.70
C PRO A 113 -51.85 29.36 -28.23
N ASP A 114 -52.98 29.01 -28.86
CA ASP A 114 -53.22 29.27 -30.28
C ASP A 114 -54.34 30.32 -30.41
N SER A 115 -54.07 31.28 -31.31
CA SER A 115 -54.92 32.36 -31.85
C SER A 115 -55.12 33.62 -31.01
#